data_AF-A0A822ZHZ1-F1
#
_entry.id   AF-A0A822ZHZ1-F1
#
_cell.length_a   1.000
_cell.length_b   1.000
_cell.length_c   1.000
_cell.angle_alpha   90.00
_cell.angle_beta   90.00
_cell.angle_gamma   90.00
#
_symmetry.space_group_name_H-M   'P 1'
#
loop_
_entity.id
_entity.type
_entity.pdbx_description
1 polymer ?
#
loop_
_entity_poly.entity_id
_entity_poly.type
_entity_poly.pdbx_seq_one_letter_code
_entity_poly.pdbx_strand_id
1 'polypeptide(L)' 'MSSEPPPFQEAARCDVCKCSFNTFRRRHHCRCCGRTLCHEHSSNQMALPQFGIQSNVRVCSDCFNDSR' A
#
# COMPACT_ATOMS: atom_id res chain seq x y z
N MET A 1 5.92 6.14 -17.84
CA MET A 1 5.17 6.01 -16.57
C MET A 1 4.02 5.08 -16.84
N SER A 2 4.05 3.87 -16.29
CA SER A 2 3.00 2.87 -16.52
C SER A 2 1.66 3.41 -16.00
N SER A 3 0.62 3.40 -16.82
CA SER A 3 -0.72 3.91 -16.51
C SER A 3 -1.55 2.98 -15.62
N GLU A 4 -0.98 1.84 -15.24
CA GLU A 4 -1.66 0.76 -14.52
C GLU A 4 -1.02 0.60 -13.13
N PRO A 5 -1.81 0.43 -12.06
CA PRO A 5 -1.27 0.16 -10.74
C PRO A 5 -0.47 -1.15 -10.74
N PRO A 6 0.66 -1.20 -10.00
CA PRO A 6 1.49 -2.40 -9.94
C PRO A 6 0.73 -3.57 -9.29
N PRO A 7 1.07 -4.82 -9.66
CA PRO A 7 0.47 -6.00 -9.07
C PRO A 7 0.76 -6.06 -7.57
N PHE A 8 -0.20 -6.60 -6.80
CA PHE A 8 -0.02 -6.80 -5.38
C PHE A 8 1.02 -7.89 -5.12
N GLN A 9 2.02 -7.53 -4.32
CA GLN A 9 3.02 -8.46 -3.85
C GLN A 9 2.44 -9.24 -2.68
N GLU A 10 2.74 -10.53 -2.60
CA GLU A 10 2.39 -11.37 -1.47
C GLU A 10 3.62 -11.59 -0.59
N ALA A 11 3.58 -11.08 0.64
CA ALA A 11 4.60 -11.32 1.65
C ALA A 11 3.98 -11.85 2.95
N ALA A 12 4.73 -12.71 3.63
CA ALA A 12 4.37 -13.20 4.97
C ALA A 12 4.61 -12.18 6.09
N ARG A 13 5.31 -11.08 5.78
CA ARG A 13 5.71 -10.02 6.72
C ARG A 13 5.46 -8.65 6.11
N CYS A 14 5.20 -7.66 6.95
CA CYS A 14 5.10 -6.26 6.53
C CYS A 14 6.40 -5.80 5.89
N ASP A 15 6.35 -5.11 4.76
CA ASP A 15 7.57 -4.65 4.11
C ASP A 15 8.32 -3.57 4.90
N VAL A 16 7.64 -2.83 5.79
CA VAL A 16 8.26 -1.80 6.64
C VAL A 16 8.69 -2.38 7.99
N CYS A 17 7.76 -2.82 8.86
CA CYS A 17 8.13 -3.37 10.17
C CYS A 17 8.73 -4.78 10.18
N LYS A 18 8.72 -5.50 9.05
CA LYS A 18 9.11 -6.93 8.95
C LYS A 18 8.37 -7.86 9.93
N CYS A 19 7.29 -7.37 10.49
CA CYS A 19 6.44 -8.05 11.44
C CYS A 19 5.55 -9.09 10.72
N SER A 20 5.42 -10.29 11.27
CA SER A 20 4.67 -11.39 10.65
C SER A 20 3.15 -11.14 10.66
N PHE A 21 2.51 -11.45 9.54
CA PHE A 21 1.05 -11.46 9.46
C PHE A 21 0.49 -12.71 10.14
N ASN A 22 -0.68 -12.56 10.76
CA ASN A 22 -1.40 -13.64 11.43
C ASN A 22 -2.91 -13.32 11.42
N THR A 23 -3.73 -14.14 12.08
CA THR A 23 -5.19 -13.96 12.11
C THR A 23 -5.62 -12.61 12.69
N PHE A 24 -4.86 -12.04 13.63
CA PHE A 24 -5.11 -10.72 14.21
C PHE A 24 -4.45 -9.58 13.40
N ARG A 25 -3.29 -9.85 12.79
CA ARG A 25 -2.55 -8.90 11.96
C ARG A 25 -2.73 -9.25 10.49
N ARG A 26 -3.82 -8.71 9.91
CA ARG A 26 -4.17 -8.92 8.51
C ARG A 26 -3.18 -8.23 7.56
N ARG A 27 -3.11 -8.79 6.35
CA ARG A 27 -2.33 -8.27 5.23
C ARG A 27 -3.08 -7.12 4.55
N HIS A 28 -2.37 -6.04 4.25
CA HIS A 28 -2.88 -4.92 3.48
C HIS A 28 -1.94 -4.61 2.32
N HIS A 29 -2.48 -4.13 1.20
CA HIS A 29 -1.68 -3.77 0.02
C HIS A 29 -1.74 -2.27 -0.24
N CYS A 30 -0.60 -1.68 -0.57
CA CYS A 30 -0.55 -0.32 -1.11
C CYS A 30 -1.01 -0.33 -2.56
N ARG A 31 -2.02 0.48 -2.91
CA ARG A 31 -2.50 0.56 -4.30
C ARG A 31 -1.55 1.34 -5.23
N CYS A 32 -0.61 2.09 -4.67
CA CYS A 32 0.37 2.85 -5.43
C CYS A 32 1.61 2.01 -5.82
N CYS A 33 2.12 1.18 -4.90
CA CYS A 33 3.38 0.43 -5.11
C CYS A 33 3.23 -1.10 -5.03
N GLY A 34 2.06 -1.61 -4.64
CA GLY A 34 1.77 -3.05 -4.58
C GLY A 34 2.30 -3.79 -3.35
N ARG A 35 3.10 -3.16 -2.49
CA ARG A 35 3.74 -3.82 -1.32
C ARG A 35 2.72 -4.31 -0.28
N THR A 36 3.04 -5.43 0.40
CA THR A 36 2.28 -5.95 1.55
C THR A 36 2.71 -5.28 2.86
N LEU A 37 1.75 -4.75 3.60
CA LEU A 37 1.96 -3.94 4.79
C LEU A 37 0.97 -4.31 5.89
N CYS A 38 1.30 -3.96 7.14
CA CYS A 38 0.35 -4.02 8.24
C CYS A 38 -0.54 -2.77 8.26
N HIS A 39 -1.56 -2.80 9.12
CA HIS A 39 -2.52 -1.70 9.26
C HIS A 39 -1.83 -0.36 9.56
N GLU A 40 -0.84 -0.37 10.45
CA GLU A 40 -0.11 0.83 10.89
C GLU A 40 0.67 1.51 9.76
N HIS A 41 1.35 0.73 8.93
CA HIS A 41 2.16 1.24 7.80
C HIS A 41 1.35 1.46 6.51
N SER A 42 0.04 1.21 6.56
CA SER A 42 -0.88 1.44 5.45
C SER A 42 -2.14 2.18 5.90
N SER A 43 -2.04 2.98 6.95
CA SER A 43 -3.16 3.73 7.54
C SER A 43 -3.61 4.93 6.69
N ASN A 44 -2.74 5.37 5.78
CA ASN A 44 -3.00 6.51 4.90
C ASN A 44 -3.80 6.13 3.65
N GLN A 45 -4.54 7.11 3.13
CA GLN A 45 -5.31 6.98 1.90
C GLN A 45 -5.14 8.23 1.06
N MET A 46 -5.03 8.05 -0.26
CA MET A 46 -4.92 9.15 -1.22
C MET A 46 -5.53 8.74 -2.56
N ALA A 47 -5.96 9.72 -3.35
CA ALA A 47 -6.30 9.51 -4.75
C ALA A 47 -5.03 9.17 -5.54
N LEU A 48 -5.15 8.34 -6.57
CA LEU A 48 -4.05 8.03 -7.48
C LEU A 48 -4.43 8.42 -8.92
N PRO A 49 -4.44 9.73 -9.25
CA PRO A 49 -4.78 10.21 -10.59
C PRO A 49 -3.90 9.62 -11.70
N GLN A 50 -2.64 9.28 -11.38
CA GLN A 50 -1.70 8.65 -12.30
C GLN A 50 -2.14 7.27 -12.78
N PHE A 51 -3.03 6.62 -12.02
CA PHE A 51 -3.64 5.32 -12.35
C PHE A 51 -5.11 5.45 -12.74
N GLY A 52 -5.60 6.68 -12.96
CA GLY A 52 -7.02 6.95 -13.21
C GLY A 52 -7.94 6.75 -11.99
N ILE A 53 -7.37 6.59 -10.79
CA ILE A 53 -8.13 6.37 -9.55
C ILE A 53 -8.36 7.73 -8.88
N GLN A 54 -9.55 8.29 -9.07
CA GLN A 54 -9.94 9.56 -8.46
C GLN A 54 -10.42 9.43 -7.00
N SER A 55 -10.64 8.20 -6.53
CA SER A 55 -11.05 7.91 -5.16
C SER A 55 -9.87 7.70 -4.23
N ASN A 56 -10.02 8.06 -2.95
CA ASN A 56 -9.01 7.78 -1.94
C ASN A 56 -8.88 6.27 -1.72
N VAL A 57 -7.70 5.74 -2.03
CA VAL A 57 -7.36 4.33 -1.84
C VAL A 57 -6.19 4.18 -0.87
N ARG A 58 -6.11 3.02 -0.24
CA ARG A 58 -5.08 2.70 0.74
C ARG A 58 -3.69 2.76 0.12
N VAL A 59 -2.81 3.54 0.73
CA VAL A 59 -1.40 3.66 0.36
C VAL A 59 -0.51 3.46 1.58
N CYS A 60 0.75 3.12 1.32
CA CYS A 60 1.75 3.08 2.37
C CYS A 60 2.16 4.50 2.78
N SER A 61 2.71 4.64 3.98
CA SER A 61 3.24 5.92 4.46
C SER A 61 4.29 6.51 3.51
N ASP A 62 5.13 5.66 2.91
CA ASP A 62 6.14 6.11 1.93
C ASP A 62 5.49 6.74 0.70
N CYS A 63 4.52 6.06 0.05
CA CYS A 63 3.82 6.59 -1.12
C CYS A 63 2.98 7.83 -0.78
N PHE A 64 2.40 7.87 0.42
CA PHE A 64 1.68 9.05 0.87
C PHE A 64 2.60 10.25 1.03
N ASN A 65 3.82 10.06 1.57
CA ASN A 65 4.79 11.13 1.76
C ASN A 65 5.53 11.53 0.47
N ASP A 66 5.72 10.60 -0.47
CA ASP A 66 6.35 10.85 -1.78
C ASP A 66 5.44 11.65 -2.73
N SER A 67 4.13 11.66 -2.48
CA SER A 67 3.15 12.42 -3.27
C SER A 67 3.04 13.92 -2.92
N ARG A 68 3.96 14.45 -2.12
CA ARG A 68 3.96 15.83 -1.64
C ARG A 68 4.81 16.77 -2.50
#